data_AF-A0A7X7SIF5-F1
#
_entry.id   AF-A0A7X7SIF5-F1
#
_cell.length_a   1.000
_cell.length_b   1.000
_cell.length_c   1.000
_cell.angle_alpha   90.00
_cell.angle_beta   90.00
_cell.angle_gamma   90.00
#
_symmetry.space_group_name_H-M   'P 1'
#
loop_
_entity.id
_entity.type
_entity.pdbx_description
1 polymer ?
#
loop_
_entity_poly.entity_id
_entity_poly.type
_entity_poly.pdbx_seq_one_letter_code
_entity_poly.pdbx_strand_id
1 'polypeptide(L)'
;MNVPDRQAVDEANRLYWETDASVAEIADRLGWSRRALYDAIRPLPADAACDVCGSTLVFVNRSARSAATTTCMTCVAREEEGAEGDEDTAEDVELARAYAAEARDRRERIMAAGVAGLIGASIGAAVTFLVVRRD
;
A
#
# COMPACT_ATOMS: atom_id res chain seq x y z
N MET A 1 22.87 -5.85 2.49
CA MET A 1 21.74 -5.81 3.43
C MET A 1 22.05 -6.80 4.54
N ASN A 2 22.11 -6.35 5.79
CA ASN A 2 22.31 -7.25 6.93
C ASN A 2 20.94 -7.82 7.29
N VAL A 3 20.73 -9.13 7.10
CA VAL A 3 19.49 -9.78 7.51
C VAL A 3 19.39 -9.64 9.03
N PRO A 4 18.29 -9.11 9.59
CA PRO A 4 18.16 -8.98 11.04
C PRO A 4 18.35 -10.34 11.70
N ASP A 5 19.12 -10.37 12.79
CA ASP A 5 19.32 -11.57 13.56
C ASP A 5 17.96 -12.17 13.98
N ARG A 6 17.82 -13.50 13.89
CA ARG A 6 16.54 -14.17 14.16
C ARG A 6 16.04 -13.86 15.58
N GLN A 7 16.93 -13.76 16.57
CA GLN A 7 16.54 -13.44 17.94
C GLN A 7 16.03 -12.00 18.04
N ALA A 8 16.62 -11.07 17.27
CA ALA A 8 16.15 -9.69 17.25
C ALA A 8 14.74 -9.57 16.65
N VAL A 9 14.42 -10.37 15.61
CA VAL A 9 13.05 -10.44 15.04
C VAL A 9 12.07 -11.06 16.03
N ASP A 10 12.47 -12.12 16.74
CA ASP A 10 11.62 -12.78 17.72
C ASP A 10 11.33 -11.85 18.91
N GLU A 11 12.33 -11.11 19.39
CA GLU A 11 12.17 -10.10 20.45
C GLU A 11 11.30 -8.92 19.98
N ALA A 12 11.46 -8.47 18.72
CA ALA A 12 10.60 -7.44 18.14
C ALA A 12 9.13 -7.86 18.15
N ASN A 13 8.85 -9.11 17.76
CA ASN A 13 7.50 -9.67 17.76
C ASN A 13 6.93 -9.84 19.18
N ARG A 14 7.75 -10.27 20.14
CA ARG A 14 7.35 -10.36 21.55
C ARG A 14 6.99 -8.99 22.12
N LEU A 15 7.87 -8.00 21.96
CA LEU A 15 7.62 -6.62 22.39
C LEU A 15 6.37 -6.05 21.70
N TYR A 16 6.21 -6.33 20.40
CA TYR A 16 5.04 -5.92 19.68
C TYR A 16 3.76 -6.59 20.20
N TRP A 17 3.68 -7.90 20.39
CA TRP A 17 2.40 -8.53 20.73
C TRP A 17 2.06 -8.58 22.21
N GLU A 18 3.05 -8.50 23.10
CA GLU A 18 2.88 -8.78 24.53
C GLU A 18 3.03 -7.55 25.41
N THR A 19 3.34 -6.38 24.84
CA THR A 19 3.52 -5.14 25.62
C THR A 19 2.71 -3.99 25.04
N ASP A 20 2.42 -2.99 25.87
CA ASP A 20 1.77 -1.74 25.45
C ASP A 20 2.76 -0.71 24.88
N ALA A 21 4.06 -1.04 24.80
CA ALA A 21 5.08 -0.14 24.25
C ALA A 21 4.73 0.28 22.82
N SER A 22 4.87 1.56 22.52
CA SER A 22 4.61 2.09 21.19
C SER A 22 5.62 1.56 20.16
N VAL A 23 5.23 1.59 18.89
CA VAL A 23 6.11 1.19 17.77
C VAL A 23 7.39 2.03 17.74
N ALA A 24 7.31 3.31 18.12
CA ALA A 24 8.49 4.17 18.21
C ALA A 24 9.44 3.69 19.32
N GLU A 25 8.94 3.43 20.53
CA GLU A 25 9.75 2.96 21.64
C GLU A 25 10.41 1.60 21.37
N ILE A 26 9.69 0.68 20.71
CA ILE A 26 10.24 -0.63 20.31
C ILE A 26 11.34 -0.45 19.26
N ALA A 27 11.09 0.37 18.24
CA ALA A 27 12.07 0.64 17.19
C ALA A 27 13.34 1.28 17.76
N ASP A 28 13.18 2.27 18.64
CA ASP A 28 14.30 2.94 19.31
C ASP A 28 15.10 1.97 20.19
N ARG A 29 14.41 1.11 20.97
CA ARG A 29 15.05 0.09 21.82
C ARG A 29 15.88 -0.92 21.01
N LEU A 30 15.43 -1.27 19.80
CA LEU A 30 16.12 -2.22 18.94
C LEU A 30 17.11 -1.57 17.97
N GLY A 31 17.18 -0.23 17.93
CA GLY A 31 17.98 0.50 16.95
C GLY A 31 17.49 0.32 15.52
N TRP A 32 16.18 0.07 15.33
CA TRP A 32 15.56 -0.18 14.03
C TRP A 32 14.79 1.05 13.55
N SER A 33 14.61 1.17 12.24
CA SER A 33 13.60 2.10 11.73
C SER A 33 12.20 1.55 11.98
N ARG A 34 11.18 2.43 12.10
CA ARG A 34 9.78 1.99 12.22
C ARG A 34 9.35 1.11 11.04
N ARG A 35 9.80 1.44 9.83
CA ARG A 35 9.53 0.64 8.64
C ARG A 35 10.13 -0.76 8.77
N ALA A 36 11.41 -0.86 9.14
CA ALA A 36 12.07 -2.15 9.36
C ALA A 36 11.39 -2.98 10.46
N LEU A 37 10.88 -2.33 11.52
CA LEU A 37 10.07 -3.00 12.54
C LEU A 37 8.79 -3.57 11.95
N TYR A 38 7.99 -2.77 11.22
CA TYR A 38 6.77 -3.25 10.59
C TYR A 38 7.01 -4.38 9.59
N ASP A 39 8.07 -4.29 8.78
CA ASP A 39 8.45 -5.34 7.82
C ASP A 39 8.84 -6.65 8.53
N ALA A 40 9.25 -6.59 9.80
CA ALA A 40 9.64 -7.76 10.59
C ALA A 40 8.52 -8.32 11.50
N ILE A 41 7.43 -7.58 11.71
CA ILE A 41 6.30 -8.06 12.51
C ILE A 41 5.58 -9.17 11.75
N ARG A 42 5.43 -10.32 12.41
CA ARG A 42 4.66 -11.46 11.93
C ARG A 42 3.23 -11.36 12.49
N PRO A 43 2.21 -11.66 11.68
CA PRO A 43 0.83 -11.74 12.16
C PRO A 43 0.70 -12.74 13.30
N LEU A 44 -0.17 -12.43 14.26
CA LEU A 44 -0.44 -13.30 15.40
C LEU A 44 -1.54 -14.31 15.02
N PRO A 45 -1.34 -15.63 15.19
CA PRO A 45 -2.39 -16.62 14.97
C PRO A 45 -3.61 -16.36 15.86
N ALA A 46 -4.80 -16.55 15.29
CA ALA A 46 -6.06 -16.60 16.02
C ALA A 46 -6.47 -18.07 16.24
N ASP A 47 -7.28 -18.32 17.26
CA ASP A 47 -7.86 -19.63 17.55
C ASP A 47 -9.08 -19.93 16.65
N ALA A 48 -8.93 -19.68 15.34
CA ALA A 48 -9.97 -19.89 14.34
C ALA A 48 -9.37 -20.26 12.98
N ALA A 49 -10.14 -20.98 12.16
CA ALA A 49 -9.79 -21.36 10.80
C ALA A 49 -10.67 -20.61 9.79
N CYS A 50 -10.14 -20.38 8.59
CA CYS A 50 -10.87 -19.75 7.50
C CYS A 50 -11.91 -20.72 6.91
N ASP A 51 -13.16 -20.28 6.79
CA ASP A 51 -14.25 -21.09 6.24
C ASP A 51 -14.10 -21.40 4.73
N VAL A 52 -13.26 -20.65 4.01
CA VAL A 52 -13.05 -20.81 2.56
C VAL A 52 -11.97 -21.84 2.26
N CYS A 53 -10.84 -21.80 2.96
CA CYS A 53 -9.67 -22.64 2.63
C CYS A 53 -9.09 -23.43 3.81
N GLY A 54 -9.66 -23.27 5.01
CA GLY A 54 -9.24 -24.00 6.21
C GLY A 54 -7.92 -23.57 6.85
N SER A 55 -7.23 -22.55 6.32
CA SER A 55 -6.00 -22.06 6.94
C SER A 55 -6.26 -21.27 8.22
N THR A 56 -5.28 -21.22 9.12
CA THR A 56 -5.37 -20.47 10.38
C THR A 56 -5.56 -18.98 10.10
N LEU A 57 -6.57 -18.40 10.74
CA LEU A 57 -6.80 -16.96 10.71
C LEU A 57 -5.75 -16.24 11.57
N VAL A 58 -5.43 -15.00 11.21
CA VAL A 58 -4.43 -14.20 11.93
C VAL A 58 -4.93 -12.80 12.24
N PHE A 59 -4.36 -12.19 13.28
CA PHE A 59 -4.44 -10.75 13.52
C PHE A 59 -3.22 -10.07 12.88
N VAL A 60 -3.47 -9.13 11.97
CA VAL A 60 -2.41 -8.43 11.22
C VAL A 60 -1.75 -7.29 12.00
N ASN A 61 -2.41 -6.78 13.04
CA ASN A 61 -1.86 -5.75 13.93
C ASN A 61 -2.59 -5.75 15.29
N ARG A 62 -2.07 -4.99 16.26
CA ARG A 62 -2.67 -4.88 17.61
C ARG A 62 -4.10 -4.36 17.59
N SER A 63 -4.41 -3.39 16.74
CA SER A 63 -5.77 -2.83 16.65
C SER A 63 -6.77 -3.87 16.16
N ALA A 64 -6.40 -4.68 15.17
CA ALA A 64 -7.19 -5.79 14.68
C ALA A 64 -7.43 -6.85 15.77
N ARG A 65 -6.40 -7.15 16.58
CA ARG A 65 -6.55 -8.02 17.76
C ARG A 65 -7.55 -7.44 18.77
N SER A 66 -7.42 -6.16 19.12
CA SER A 66 -8.34 -5.50 20.06
C SER A 66 -9.77 -5.40 19.53
N ALA A 67 -9.95 -5.30 18.22
CA ALA A 67 -11.24 -5.31 17.54
C ALA A 67 -11.77 -6.72 17.22
N ALA A 68 -11.04 -7.78 17.58
CA ALA A 68 -11.31 -9.16 17.20
C ALA A 68 -11.53 -9.37 15.68
N THR A 69 -10.85 -8.57 14.85
CA THR A 69 -10.91 -8.66 13.39
C THR A 69 -9.77 -9.55 12.89
N THR A 70 -10.13 -10.69 12.31
CA THR A 70 -9.17 -11.67 11.78
C THR A 70 -9.10 -11.66 10.26
N THR A 71 -7.95 -12.00 9.71
CA THR A 71 -7.70 -12.04 8.26
C THR A 71 -7.15 -13.42 7.84
N CYS A 72 -7.60 -13.92 6.69
CA CYS A 72 -7.03 -15.11 6.05
C CYS A 72 -5.96 -14.69 5.03
N MET A 73 -4.68 -14.83 5.38
CA MET A 73 -3.57 -14.44 4.49
C MET A 73 -3.51 -15.28 3.21
N THR A 74 -4.00 -16.52 3.25
CA THR A 74 -4.01 -17.40 2.07
C THR A 74 -5.05 -16.97 1.04
N CYS A 75 -6.22 -16.51 1.48
CA CYS A 75 -7.26 -16.03 0.57
C CYS A 75 -6.86 -14.68 -0.04
N VAL A 76 -6.34 -13.76 0.77
CA VAL A 76 -5.87 -12.45 0.29
C VAL A 76 -4.77 -12.61 -0.77
N ALA A 77 -3.77 -13.47 -0.52
CA ALA A 77 -2.71 -13.71 -1.49
C ALA A 77 -3.24 -14.24 -2.83
N ARG A 78 -4.24 -15.14 -2.82
CA ARG A 78 -4.86 -15.65 -4.06
C ARG A 78 -5.63 -14.59 -4.83
N GLU A 79 -6.26 -13.65 -4.14
CA GLU A 79 -6.97 -12.53 -4.77
C GLU A 79 -5.99 -11.57 -5.44
N GLU A 80 -4.85 -11.29 -4.79
CA GLU A 80 -3.79 -10.45 -5.35
C GLU A 80 -3.09 -11.11 -6.55
N GLU A 81 -2.80 -12.41 -6.47
CA GLU A 81 -2.23 -13.20 -7.58
C GLU A 81 -3.19 -13.26 -8.80
N GLY A 82 -4.50 -13.18 -8.57
CA GLY A 82 -5.51 -13.16 -9.64
C GLY A 82 -5.76 -11.79 -10.27
N ALA A 83 -5.19 -10.73 -9.71
CA ALA A 83 -5.37 -9.34 -10.18
C ALA A 83 -4.28 -8.88 -11.17
N GLU A 84 -3.26 -9.70 -11.44
CA GLU A 84 -2.25 -9.42 -12.47
C GLU A 84 -2.79 -9.78 -13.87
N GLY A 85 -3.65 -8.91 -14.39
CA GLY A 85 -4.27 -9.11 -15.70
C GLY A 85 -5.07 -7.92 -16.21
N ASP A 86 -4.75 -6.68 -15.85
CA ASP A 86 -5.12 -5.53 -16.67
C ASP A 86 -4.01 -5.32 -17.69
N GLU A 87 -4.20 -5.98 -18.83
CA GLU A 87 -3.50 -5.68 -20.07
C GLU A 87 -3.65 -4.18 -20.31
N ASP A 88 -2.54 -3.43 -20.24
CA ASP A 88 -2.45 -2.05 -20.71
C ASP A 88 -2.98 -2.10 -22.16
N THR A 89 -4.25 -1.74 -22.35
CA THR A 89 -4.92 -2.02 -23.62
C THR A 89 -4.19 -1.17 -24.65
N ALA A 90 -4.01 -1.66 -25.86
CA ALA A 90 -3.35 -0.88 -26.92
C ALA A 90 -3.95 0.53 -27.06
N GLU A 91 -5.24 0.69 -26.73
CA GLU A 91 -5.95 1.96 -26.61
C GLU A 91 -5.41 2.90 -25.51
N ASP A 92 -5.10 2.39 -24.31
CA ASP A 92 -4.58 3.21 -23.20
C ASP A 92 -3.17 3.72 -23.50
N VAL A 93 -2.36 2.87 -24.14
CA VAL A 93 -1.02 3.23 -24.61
C VAL A 93 -1.08 4.24 -25.76
N GLU A 94 -2.05 4.12 -26.68
CA GLU A 94 -2.25 5.07 -27.78
C GLU A 94 -2.74 6.43 -27.26
N LEU A 95 -3.70 6.43 -26.33
CA LEU A 95 -4.22 7.63 -25.70
C LEU A 95 -3.14 8.38 -24.91
N ALA A 96 -2.32 7.66 -24.12
CA ALA A 96 -1.19 8.26 -23.41
C ALA A 96 -0.14 8.88 -24.36
N ARG A 97 0.12 8.24 -25.52
CA ARG A 97 1.01 8.78 -26.56
C ARG A 97 0.43 10.03 -27.22
N ALA A 98 -0.86 10.05 -27.51
CA ALA A 98 -1.56 11.21 -28.06
C ALA A 98 -1.49 12.42 -27.09
N TYR A 99 -1.80 12.20 -25.80
CA TYR A 99 -1.65 13.24 -24.77
C TYR A 99 -0.21 13.73 -24.63
N ALA A 100 0.78 12.85 -24.69
CA ALA A 100 2.19 13.23 -24.62
C ALA A 100 2.64 14.04 -25.85
N ALA A 101 2.12 13.72 -27.04
CA ALA A 101 2.38 14.48 -28.26
C ALA A 101 1.78 15.90 -28.20
N GLU A 102 0.53 16.02 -27.75
CA GLU A 102 -0.15 17.31 -27.59
C GLU A 102 0.56 18.20 -26.54
N ALA A 103 1.04 17.62 -25.44
CA ALA A 103 1.79 18.35 -24.42
C ALA A 103 3.14 18.90 -24.93
N ARG A 104 3.82 18.19 -25.84
CA ARG A 104 5.08 18.66 -26.46
C ARG A 104 4.83 19.82 -27.41
N ASP A 105 3.84 19.68 -28.29
CA ASP A 105 3.46 20.72 -29.25
C ASP A 105 2.99 22.01 -28.53
N ARG A 106 2.21 21.91 -27.46
CA ARG A 106 1.83 23.08 -26.65
C ARG A 106 3.03 23.78 -26.01
N ARG A 107 4.05 23.04 -25.55
CA ARG A 107 5.28 23.62 -24.98
C ARG A 107 6.12 24.34 -26.02
N GLU A 108 6.25 23.80 -27.22
CA GLU A 108 6.97 24.48 -28.32
C GLU A 108 6.29 25.79 -28.69
N ARG A 109 4.95 25.82 -28.74
CA ARG A 109 4.21 27.06 -28.99
C ARG A 109 4.34 28.08 -27.87
N ILE A 110 4.36 27.65 -26.60
CA ILE A 110 4.58 28.54 -25.45
C ILE A 110 6.01 29.11 -25.44
N MET A 111 7.02 28.34 -25.87
CA MET A 111 8.41 28.82 -25.95
C MET A 111 8.63 29.73 -27.17
N ALA A 112 7.89 29.50 -28.26
CA ALA A 112 7.91 30.37 -29.45
C ALA A 112 7.13 31.68 -29.24
N ALA A 113 6.05 31.65 -28.45
CA ALA A 113 5.25 32.82 -28.08
C ALA A 113 5.63 33.31 -26.69
N GLY A 114 6.80 33.96 -26.56
CA GLY A 114 7.30 34.43 -25.27
C GLY A 114 6.44 35.52 -24.63
N VAL A 115 5.39 35.18 -23.87
CA VAL A 115 4.75 35.97 -22.81
C VAL A 115 3.99 35.05 -21.83
N ALA A 116 4.24 35.26 -20.52
CA ALA A 116 3.52 34.85 -19.32
C ALA A 116 2.24 33.97 -19.42
N GLY A 117 2.26 32.83 -18.73
CA GLY A 117 1.07 31.98 -18.53
C GLY A 117 1.13 31.11 -17.26
N LEU A 118 1.11 31.75 -16.09
CA LEU A 118 0.80 31.10 -14.80
C LEU A 118 -0.68 30.69 -14.78
N ILE A 119 -1.03 29.44 -15.09
CA ILE A 119 -2.21 28.76 -14.54
C ILE A 119 -1.85 27.28 -14.34
N GLY A 120 -1.71 26.88 -13.08
CA GLY A 120 -1.46 25.50 -12.68
C GLY A 120 -2.61 24.58 -13.05
N ALA A 121 -2.27 23.44 -13.65
CA ALA A 121 -3.20 22.35 -13.92
C ALA A 121 -3.79 21.83 -12.61
N SER A 122 -5.10 22.00 -12.43
CA SER A 122 -5.85 21.53 -11.25
C SER A 122 -7.02 20.63 -11.67
N ILE A 123 -6.74 19.60 -12.47
CA ILE A 123 -7.73 18.57 -12.82
C ILE A 123 -7.10 17.20 -12.61
N GLY A 124 -7.09 16.75 -11.36
CA GLY A 124 -6.67 15.39 -10.99
C GLY A 124 -7.51 14.75 -9.88
N ALA A 125 -8.58 15.41 -9.39
CA ALA A 125 -9.33 14.89 -8.24
C ALA A 125 -10.87 14.97 -8.36
N ALA A 126 -11.43 15.57 -9.42
CA ALA A 126 -12.88 15.80 -9.50
C ALA A 126 -13.67 14.65 -10.16
N VAL A 127 -13.04 13.75 -10.91
CA VAL A 127 -13.77 12.67 -11.61
C VAL A 127 -14.11 11.50 -10.69
N THR A 128 -13.34 11.27 -9.62
CA THR A 128 -13.64 10.16 -8.67
C THR A 128 -14.86 10.45 -7.80
N PHE A 129 -15.20 11.72 -7.54
CA PHE A 129 -16.28 12.05 -6.59
C PHE A 129 -17.70 12.06 -7.19
N LEU A 130 -17.84 12.14 -8.51
CA LEU A 130 -19.16 12.21 -9.17
C LEU A 130 -19.76 10.84 -9.53
N VAL A 131 -18.97 9.76 -9.52
CA VAL A 131 -19.45 8.39 -9.77
C VAL A 131 -20.00 7.71 -8.50
N VAL A 132 -19.52 8.09 -7.31
CA VAL A 132 -19.93 7.46 -6.04
C VAL A 132 -21.28 7.97 -5.51
N ARG A 133 -21.81 9.10 -6.01
CA ARG A 133 -23.05 9.70 -5.47
C ARG A 133 -24.31 9.36 -6.27
N ARG A 134 -24.28 8.30 -7.08
CA ARG A 134 -25.42 7.85 -7.87
C ARG A 134 -25.88 6.45 -7.42
N ASP A 135 -26.29 6.39 -6.15
CA ASP A 135 -27.26 5.43 -5.60
C ASP A 135 -28.19 6.18 -4.63
#